data_AF-A0A371EEP6-F1
#
_entry.id   AF-A0A371EEP6-F1
#
_cell.length_a   1.000
_cell.length_b   1.000
_cell.length_c   1.000
_cell.angle_alpha   90.00
_cell.angle_beta   90.00
_cell.angle_gamma   90.00
#
_symmetry.space_group_name_H-M   'P 1'
#
loop_
_entity.id
_entity.type
_entity.pdbx_description
1 polymer ?
#
loop_
_entity_poly.entity_id
_entity_poly.type
_entity_poly.pdbx_seq_one_letter_code
_entity_poly.pdbx_strand_id
1 'polypeptide(L)'
;MKYIASLKNTLSIVNPPQVRIIDGFGNYNLEVGGVQGTDFENKSVLNLYFLDSGDYSKVPFIPGYGWIKPSQQLWFQRTSEKLRKAYMNGPVPQKEAAPGLAYFHIPLPEYASFDSSNFTGVKQERISSASVNSGFFTTLVETGDVKAVFTGHDHVNDFCGKLTGIHLCYAGGFGYHAYGKAGWSRRARVVLVSLDKTENGRWEDVKSIKTWKRLDDQNLTGIDGQVLWSKSFGGTLLVTF
;
A
#
# COMPACT_ATOMS: atom_id res chain seq x y z
N MET A 1 -14.50 1.78 -15.06
CA MET A 1 -13.83 0.52 -14.68
C MET A 1 -13.96 -0.62 -15.69
N LYS A 2 -15.15 -1.01 -16.17
CA LYS A 2 -15.29 -2.15 -17.13
C LYS A 2 -14.40 -2.04 -18.37
N TYR A 3 -14.35 -0.86 -18.99
CA TYR A 3 -13.48 -0.62 -20.15
C TYR A 3 -11.98 -0.76 -19.82
N ILE A 4 -11.54 -0.22 -18.69
CA ILE A 4 -10.12 -0.30 -18.25
C ILE A 4 -9.73 -1.77 -18.00
N ALA A 5 -10.64 -2.56 -17.44
CA ALA A 5 -10.44 -3.99 -17.18
C ALA A 5 -10.47 -4.85 -18.47
N SER A 6 -10.89 -4.32 -19.61
CA SER A 6 -10.82 -5.01 -20.91
C SER A 6 -9.62 -4.61 -21.76
N LEU A 7 -8.78 -3.67 -21.30
CA LEU A 7 -7.61 -3.24 -22.06
C LEU A 7 -6.55 -4.35 -22.11
N LYS A 8 -5.85 -4.45 -23.25
CA LYS A 8 -4.75 -5.42 -23.42
C LYS A 8 -3.69 -5.22 -22.34
N ASN A 9 -3.22 -6.32 -21.73
CA ASN A 9 -2.22 -6.36 -20.66
C ASN A 9 -2.63 -5.68 -19.34
N THR A 10 -3.91 -5.33 -19.17
CA THR A 10 -4.39 -4.81 -17.90
C THR A 10 -4.40 -5.91 -16.83
N LEU A 11 -4.01 -5.55 -15.61
CA LEU A 11 -4.26 -6.35 -14.41
C LEU A 11 -5.38 -5.75 -13.56
N SER A 12 -6.03 -4.68 -14.03
CA SER A 12 -7.14 -4.06 -13.30
C SER A 12 -8.37 -4.94 -13.33
N ILE A 13 -8.98 -5.13 -12.17
CA ILE A 13 -10.21 -5.89 -12.00
C ILE A 13 -11.30 -4.94 -11.51
N VAL A 14 -12.54 -5.12 -11.99
CA VAL A 14 -13.64 -4.22 -11.60
C VAL A 14 -13.98 -4.39 -10.12
N ASN A 15 -14.12 -5.61 -9.64
CA ASN A 15 -14.33 -5.99 -8.24
C ASN A 15 -14.07 -7.51 -8.11
N PRO A 16 -13.89 -8.05 -6.91
CA PRO A 16 -13.56 -9.46 -6.72
C PRO A 16 -14.76 -10.33 -7.16
N PRO A 17 -14.59 -11.30 -8.08
CA PRO A 17 -15.72 -12.06 -8.64
C PRO A 17 -16.46 -12.91 -7.59
N GLN A 18 -15.77 -13.30 -6.51
CA GLN A 18 -16.32 -14.08 -5.41
C GLN A 18 -17.13 -13.25 -4.39
N VAL A 19 -17.20 -11.93 -4.53
CA VAL A 19 -17.95 -11.04 -3.62
C VAL A 19 -19.17 -10.47 -4.34
N ARG A 20 -20.36 -10.89 -3.91
CA ARG A 20 -21.64 -10.49 -4.55
C ARG A 20 -21.96 -9.00 -4.35
N ILE A 21 -21.62 -8.44 -3.19
CA ILE A 21 -21.91 -7.04 -2.83
C ILE A 21 -20.65 -6.45 -2.20
N ILE A 22 -20.09 -5.44 -2.85
CA ILE A 22 -18.96 -4.64 -2.36
C ILE A 22 -19.17 -3.20 -2.80
N ASP A 23 -18.89 -2.24 -1.92
CA ASP A 23 -18.99 -0.83 -2.21
C ASP A 23 -17.88 -0.38 -3.18
N GLY A 24 -18.24 0.52 -4.09
CA GLY A 24 -17.29 1.09 -5.05
C GLY A 24 -16.82 0.13 -6.15
N PHE A 25 -15.79 0.54 -6.88
CA PHE A 25 -15.18 -0.23 -7.97
C PHE A 25 -13.66 -0.12 -7.94
N GLY A 26 -12.98 -1.15 -8.42
CA GLY A 26 -11.53 -1.26 -8.36
C GLY A 26 -11.04 -1.85 -7.04
N ASN A 27 -11.90 -2.58 -6.33
CA ASN A 27 -11.49 -3.39 -5.17
C ASN A 27 -10.95 -4.72 -5.67
N TYR A 28 -9.65 -4.95 -5.56
CA TYR A 28 -9.06 -6.24 -5.94
C TYR A 28 -7.68 -6.42 -5.31
N ASN A 29 -7.23 -7.67 -5.29
CA ASN A 29 -5.89 -8.02 -4.90
C ASN A 29 -5.13 -8.55 -6.13
N LEU A 30 -3.87 -8.17 -6.26
CA LEU A 30 -2.92 -8.81 -7.16
C LEU A 30 -1.88 -9.54 -6.31
N GLU A 31 -1.68 -10.81 -6.64
CA GLU A 31 -0.66 -11.66 -6.06
C GLU A 31 0.60 -11.57 -6.92
N VAL A 32 1.75 -11.30 -6.29
CA VAL A 32 3.05 -11.40 -6.95
C VAL A 32 3.65 -12.75 -6.55
N GLY A 33 3.70 -13.66 -7.52
CA GLY A 33 4.28 -14.99 -7.33
C GLY A 33 5.79 -14.95 -7.08
N GLY A 34 6.32 -15.99 -6.43
CA GLY A 34 7.75 -16.23 -6.35
C GLY A 34 8.37 -16.52 -7.72
N VAL A 35 9.70 -16.57 -7.76
CA VAL A 35 10.42 -16.79 -9.02
C VAL A 35 10.16 -18.21 -9.55
N GLN A 36 9.93 -18.32 -10.86
CA GLN A 36 9.74 -19.60 -11.54
C GLN A 36 10.93 -20.54 -11.28
N GLY A 37 10.65 -21.82 -11.00
CA GLY A 37 11.64 -22.85 -10.67
C GLY A 37 12.09 -22.85 -9.21
N THR A 38 11.45 -22.08 -8.33
CA THR A 38 11.74 -22.06 -6.89
C THR A 38 10.60 -22.64 -6.07
N ASP A 39 10.87 -22.93 -4.79
CA ASP A 39 9.85 -23.40 -3.84
C ASP A 39 8.72 -22.37 -3.60
N PHE A 40 8.89 -21.13 -4.06
CA PHE A 40 7.93 -20.04 -3.96
C PHE A 40 7.14 -19.76 -5.26
N GLU A 41 7.42 -20.46 -6.36
CA GLU A 41 6.77 -20.19 -7.67
C GLU A 41 5.24 -20.12 -7.58
N ASN A 42 4.63 -21.03 -6.82
CA ASN A 42 3.18 -21.12 -6.63
C ASN A 42 2.71 -20.44 -5.33
N LYS A 43 3.50 -19.52 -4.78
CA LYS A 43 3.17 -18.74 -3.58
C LYS A 43 3.18 -17.24 -3.89
N SER A 44 2.16 -16.53 -3.40
CA SER A 44 2.20 -15.07 -3.37
C SER A 44 3.22 -14.59 -2.34
N VAL A 45 4.35 -14.04 -2.80
CA VAL A 45 5.42 -13.49 -1.96
C VAL A 45 5.22 -12.01 -1.64
N LEU A 46 4.34 -11.32 -2.38
CA LEU A 46 3.93 -9.94 -2.12
C LEU A 46 2.47 -9.77 -2.56
N ASN A 47 1.65 -9.13 -1.72
CA ASN A 47 0.24 -8.88 -2.02
C ASN A 47 -0.01 -7.39 -2.25
N LEU A 48 -0.62 -7.04 -3.38
CA LEU A 48 -1.03 -5.67 -3.68
C LEU A 48 -2.54 -5.56 -3.51
N TYR A 49 -2.99 -4.72 -2.60
CA TYR A 49 -4.42 -4.48 -2.32
C TYR A 49 -4.82 -3.13 -2.89
N PHE A 50 -5.81 -3.12 -3.78
CA PHE A 50 -6.40 -1.92 -4.35
C PHE A 50 -7.80 -1.76 -3.79
N LEU A 51 -8.12 -0.57 -3.27
CA LEU A 51 -9.41 -0.27 -2.67
C LEU A 51 -9.98 1.05 -3.21
N ASP A 52 -11.30 1.09 -3.36
CA ASP A 52 -12.04 2.30 -3.64
C ASP A 52 -12.26 3.09 -2.33
N SER A 53 -11.52 4.18 -2.12
CA SER A 53 -11.72 5.03 -0.93
C SER A 53 -12.95 5.94 -1.03
N GLY A 54 -13.67 5.89 -2.16
CA GLY A 54 -14.87 6.66 -2.44
C GLY A 54 -14.57 7.99 -3.12
N ASP A 55 -15.57 8.86 -3.04
CA ASP A 55 -15.56 10.23 -3.58
C ASP A 55 -16.07 11.17 -2.48
N TYR A 56 -17.21 11.82 -2.64
CA TYR A 56 -17.91 12.53 -1.57
C TYR A 56 -18.82 11.59 -0.76
N SER A 57 -19.03 11.93 0.50
CA SER A 57 -20.01 11.26 1.35
C SER A 57 -21.41 11.38 0.75
N LYS A 58 -22.11 10.26 0.69
CA LYS A 58 -23.53 10.18 0.27
C LYS A 58 -24.49 10.22 1.46
N VAL A 59 -23.97 10.33 2.69
CA VAL A 59 -24.79 10.39 3.91
C VAL A 59 -25.11 11.86 4.19
N PRO A 60 -26.39 12.28 4.21
CA PRO A 60 -26.78 13.70 4.21
C PRO A 60 -26.16 14.56 5.32
N PHE A 61 -25.92 13.98 6.50
CA PHE A 61 -25.40 14.68 7.68
C PHE A 61 -23.90 14.46 7.93
N ILE A 62 -23.19 13.81 7.01
CA ILE A 62 -21.74 13.62 7.07
C ILE A 62 -21.13 14.34 5.87
N PRO A 63 -20.62 15.57 6.03
CA PRO A 63 -20.06 16.33 4.92
C PRO A 63 -18.66 15.85 4.55
N GLY A 64 -18.20 16.25 3.36
CA GLY A 64 -16.84 16.00 2.88
C GLY A 64 -16.69 14.66 2.17
N TYR A 65 -15.48 14.09 2.26
CA TYR A 65 -15.11 12.89 1.52
C TYR A 65 -15.73 11.61 2.09
N GLY A 66 -15.88 10.62 1.22
CA GLY A 66 -16.25 9.25 1.53
C GLY A 66 -15.13 8.48 2.23
N TRP A 67 -15.40 7.22 2.53
CA TRP A 67 -14.49 6.34 3.26
C TRP A 67 -14.66 4.90 2.79
N ILE A 68 -13.62 4.10 3.02
CA ILE A 68 -13.63 2.65 2.79
C ILE A 68 -14.71 2.00 3.67
N LYS A 69 -15.67 1.36 3.04
CA LYS A 69 -16.90 0.83 3.65
C LYS A 69 -16.69 -0.54 4.30
N PRO A 70 -17.55 -0.94 5.25
CA PRO A 70 -17.45 -2.23 5.92
C PRO A 70 -17.38 -3.44 4.97
N SER A 71 -18.07 -3.39 3.81
CA SER A 71 -18.02 -4.47 2.81
C SER A 71 -16.61 -4.68 2.24
N GLN A 72 -15.88 -3.58 2.02
CA GLN A 72 -14.51 -3.58 1.51
C GLN A 72 -13.52 -4.02 2.60
N GLN A 73 -13.72 -3.58 3.85
CA GLN A 73 -12.90 -4.01 4.99
C GLN A 73 -13.02 -5.52 5.22
N LEU A 74 -14.25 -6.05 5.21
CA LEU A 74 -14.51 -7.48 5.34
C LEU A 74 -13.89 -8.29 4.20
N TRP A 75 -13.98 -7.79 2.97
CA TRP A 75 -13.33 -8.41 1.82
C TRP A 75 -11.80 -8.44 2.00
N PHE A 76 -11.20 -7.32 2.40
CA PHE A 76 -9.77 -7.23 2.66
C PHE A 76 -9.33 -8.23 3.74
N GLN A 77 -10.00 -8.25 4.90
CA GLN A 77 -9.70 -9.16 6.00
C GLN A 77 -9.72 -10.63 5.56
N ARG A 78 -10.79 -11.06 4.87
CA ARG A 78 -10.93 -12.43 4.36
C ARG A 78 -9.87 -12.79 3.33
N THR A 79 -9.52 -11.84 2.47
CA THR A 79 -8.51 -12.04 1.42
C THR A 79 -7.12 -12.16 2.05
N SER A 80 -6.75 -11.24 2.94
CA SER A 80 -5.51 -11.28 3.72
C SER A 80 -5.39 -12.57 4.51
N GLU A 81 -6.44 -13.00 5.22
CA GLU A 81 -6.42 -14.24 5.99
C GLU A 81 -6.18 -15.48 5.11
N LYS A 82 -6.85 -15.56 3.95
CA LYS A 82 -6.65 -16.64 2.98
C LYS A 82 -5.20 -16.68 2.49
N LEU A 83 -4.65 -15.53 2.09
CA LEU A 83 -3.29 -15.40 1.56
C LEU A 83 -2.25 -15.72 2.63
N ARG A 84 -2.46 -15.23 3.86
CA ARG A 84 -1.62 -15.55 5.03
C ARG A 84 -1.58 -17.05 5.30
N LYS A 85 -2.74 -17.72 5.34
CA LYS A 85 -2.81 -19.18 5.51
C LYS A 85 -2.05 -19.91 4.40
N ALA A 86 -2.27 -19.53 3.15
CA ALA A 86 -1.57 -20.15 2.02
C ALA A 86 -0.04 -19.97 2.10
N TYR A 87 0.41 -18.76 2.45
CA TYR A 87 1.83 -18.44 2.55
C TYR A 87 2.55 -19.17 3.68
N MET A 88 1.91 -19.24 4.85
CA MET A 88 2.44 -19.88 6.06
C MET A 88 2.38 -21.41 6.00
N ASN A 89 1.60 -22.00 5.09
CA ASN A 89 1.53 -23.45 4.89
C ASN A 89 2.59 -23.94 3.87
N GLY A 90 2.68 -25.25 3.63
CA GLY A 90 3.69 -25.86 2.72
C GLY A 90 3.65 -25.35 1.26
N PRO A 91 4.63 -25.71 0.41
CA PRO A 91 5.75 -26.64 0.67
C PRO A 91 6.86 -26.06 1.55
N VAL A 92 7.05 -24.74 1.58
CA VAL A 92 8.02 -24.06 2.45
C VAL A 92 7.31 -23.07 3.39
N PRO A 93 6.88 -23.52 4.59
CA PRO A 93 6.19 -22.70 5.57
C PRO A 93 6.97 -21.45 5.96
N GLN A 94 6.30 -20.30 6.00
CA GLN A 94 6.88 -19.04 6.45
C GLN A 94 6.37 -18.70 7.85
N LYS A 95 7.22 -18.06 8.66
CA LYS A 95 6.89 -17.71 10.05
C LYS A 95 5.85 -16.60 10.16
N GLU A 96 5.81 -15.72 9.17
CA GLU A 96 4.93 -14.55 9.11
C GLU A 96 4.22 -14.50 7.76
N ALA A 97 3.19 -13.65 7.66
CA ALA A 97 2.52 -13.37 6.40
C ALA A 97 3.48 -12.73 5.38
N ALA A 98 3.26 -13.00 4.09
CA ALA A 98 3.91 -12.25 3.02
C ALA A 98 3.60 -10.75 3.16
N PRO A 99 4.56 -9.84 2.93
CA PRO A 99 4.29 -8.43 3.03
C PRO A 99 3.22 -7.98 2.03
N GLY A 100 2.34 -7.09 2.48
CA GLY A 100 1.30 -6.46 1.68
C GLY A 100 1.53 -4.97 1.47
N LEU A 101 1.03 -4.43 0.35
CA LEU A 101 0.96 -3.00 0.07
C LEU A 101 -0.47 -2.63 -0.30
N ALA A 102 -1.00 -1.58 0.30
CA ALA A 102 -2.35 -1.10 0.00
C ALA A 102 -2.31 0.22 -0.79
N TYR A 103 -3.22 0.36 -1.74
CA TYR A 103 -3.34 1.52 -2.63
C TYR A 103 -4.80 1.98 -2.67
N PHE A 104 -5.00 3.28 -2.44
CA PHE A 104 -6.29 3.95 -2.61
C PHE A 104 -6.08 5.45 -2.82
N HIS A 105 -7.09 6.18 -3.29
CA HIS A 105 -6.91 7.58 -3.69
C HIS A 105 -6.98 8.59 -2.54
N ILE A 106 -8.07 8.58 -1.76
CA ILE A 106 -8.32 9.52 -0.66
C ILE A 106 -7.62 9.00 0.61
N PRO A 107 -6.82 9.83 1.30
CA PRO A 107 -6.09 9.43 2.50
C PRO A 107 -7.02 9.01 3.65
N LEU A 108 -6.53 8.11 4.51
CA LEU A 108 -7.20 7.81 5.77
C LEU A 108 -7.06 8.98 6.76
N PRO A 109 -7.98 9.13 7.73
CA PRO A 109 -7.87 10.17 8.78
C PRO A 109 -6.53 10.13 9.54
N GLU A 110 -5.92 8.95 9.69
CA GLU A 110 -4.65 8.76 10.37
C GLU A 110 -3.48 9.52 9.73
N TYR A 111 -3.55 9.89 8.46
CA TYR A 111 -2.53 10.77 7.85
C TYR A 111 -2.44 12.13 8.55
N ALA A 112 -3.49 12.55 9.28
CA ALA A 112 -3.50 13.79 10.05
C ALA A 112 -2.63 13.73 11.32
N SER A 113 -2.25 12.54 11.81
CA SER A 113 -1.41 12.39 13.01
C SER A 113 0.06 12.76 12.77
N PHE A 114 0.47 12.94 11.52
CA PHE A 114 1.84 13.28 11.18
C PHE A 114 2.09 14.80 11.24
N ASP A 115 3.21 15.14 11.87
CA ASP A 115 3.82 16.47 11.91
C ASP A 115 5.24 16.41 11.35
N SER A 116 5.91 17.56 11.19
CA SER A 116 7.23 17.61 10.54
C SER A 116 8.33 16.82 11.24
N SER A 117 8.13 16.32 12.47
CA SER A 117 9.11 15.53 13.21
C SER A 117 9.03 14.02 12.96
N ASN A 118 7.95 13.53 12.33
CA ASN A 118 7.64 12.09 12.29
C ASN A 118 7.36 11.53 10.87
N PHE A 119 7.76 12.26 9.82
CA PHE A 119 7.75 11.79 8.44
C PHE A 119 9.01 12.19 7.66
N THR A 120 9.26 11.52 6.54
CA THR A 120 10.20 11.98 5.51
C THR A 120 9.45 12.60 4.34
N GLY A 121 9.92 13.74 3.85
CA GLY A 121 9.31 14.48 2.74
C GLY A 121 8.73 15.82 3.17
N VAL A 122 7.63 16.26 2.52
CA VAL A 122 7.03 17.58 2.77
C VAL A 122 5.52 17.50 2.81
N LYS A 123 4.90 18.14 3.81
CA LYS A 123 3.45 18.33 3.95
C LYS A 123 3.14 19.80 3.70
N GLN A 124 2.38 20.12 2.65
CA GLN A 124 2.11 21.51 2.22
C GLN A 124 0.64 21.90 2.26
N GLU A 125 -0.25 20.95 2.50
CA GLU A 125 -1.68 21.18 2.63
C GLU A 125 -2.28 20.35 3.76
N ARG A 126 -3.51 20.68 4.14
CA ARG A 126 -4.26 19.88 5.11
C ARG A 126 -4.54 18.51 4.52
N ILE A 127 -4.72 17.52 5.38
CA ILE A 127 -5.06 16.15 4.96
C ILE A 127 -6.53 16.13 4.53
N SER A 128 -6.80 15.93 3.24
CA SER A 128 -8.15 15.88 2.69
C SER A 128 -8.76 14.47 2.83
N SER A 129 -8.82 13.98 4.06
CA SER A 129 -9.42 12.68 4.41
C SER A 129 -10.92 12.81 4.70
N ALA A 130 -11.61 11.66 4.81
CA ALA A 130 -12.97 11.63 5.31
C ALA A 130 -13.06 12.19 6.74
N SER A 131 -14.17 12.85 7.07
CA SER A 131 -14.46 13.27 8.45
C SER A 131 -14.77 12.07 9.37
N VAL A 132 -15.12 10.93 8.78
CA VAL A 132 -15.40 9.68 9.48
C VAL A 132 -14.18 8.77 9.46
N ASN A 133 -13.75 8.33 10.65
CA ASN A 133 -12.86 7.20 10.75
C ASN A 133 -13.66 5.90 10.74
N SER A 134 -13.52 5.13 9.66
CA SER A 134 -14.23 3.87 9.45
C SER A 134 -13.59 2.67 10.14
N GLY A 135 -12.42 2.83 10.75
CA GLY A 135 -11.66 1.74 11.37
C GLY A 135 -10.77 0.94 10.41
N PHE A 136 -10.64 1.35 9.14
CA PHE A 136 -9.83 0.59 8.18
C PHE A 136 -8.34 0.57 8.54
N PHE A 137 -7.77 1.65 9.10
CA PHE A 137 -6.39 1.61 9.57
C PHE A 137 -6.20 0.57 10.68
N THR A 138 -7.12 0.51 11.65
CA THR A 138 -7.11 -0.54 12.69
C THR A 138 -7.18 -1.92 12.07
N THR A 139 -8.04 -2.11 11.06
CA THR A 139 -8.12 -3.37 10.31
C THR A 139 -6.78 -3.76 9.69
N LEU A 140 -6.05 -2.81 9.07
CA LEU A 140 -4.71 -3.06 8.50
C LEU A 140 -3.69 -3.47 9.57
N VAL A 141 -3.74 -2.81 10.74
CA VAL A 141 -2.87 -3.13 11.88
C VAL A 141 -3.16 -4.55 12.41
N GLU A 142 -4.43 -4.90 12.56
CA GLU A 142 -4.87 -6.22 13.06
C GLU A 142 -4.53 -7.37 12.11
N THR A 143 -4.61 -7.18 10.78
CA THR A 143 -4.22 -8.23 9.83
C THR A 143 -2.70 -8.42 9.77
N GLY A 144 -1.93 -7.35 9.98
CA GLY A 144 -0.48 -7.38 10.19
C GLY A 144 0.38 -7.69 8.95
N ASP A 145 -0.23 -7.98 7.80
CA ASP A 145 0.46 -8.26 6.54
C ASP A 145 0.86 -6.98 5.80
N VAL A 146 0.02 -5.95 5.79
CA VAL A 146 0.28 -4.68 5.09
C VAL A 146 1.37 -3.87 5.78
N LYS A 147 2.42 -3.53 5.02
CA LYS A 147 3.59 -2.79 5.52
C LYS A 147 3.60 -1.33 5.09
N ALA A 148 2.92 -1.01 4.00
CA ALA A 148 2.75 0.36 3.56
C ALA A 148 1.42 0.57 2.82
N VAL A 149 0.93 1.79 2.94
CA VAL A 149 -0.25 2.34 2.28
C VAL A 149 0.20 3.51 1.42
N PHE A 150 -0.25 3.53 0.17
CA PHE A 150 0.03 4.63 -0.76
C PHE A 150 -1.27 5.32 -1.17
N THR A 151 -1.27 6.64 -1.03
CA THR A 151 -2.42 7.49 -1.36
C THR A 151 -2.06 8.65 -2.28
N GLY A 152 -3.07 9.24 -2.91
CA GLY A 152 -2.96 10.45 -3.73
C GLY A 152 -3.82 11.57 -3.16
N HIS A 153 -4.62 12.20 -4.03
CA HIS A 153 -5.65 13.19 -3.71
C HIS A 153 -5.13 14.58 -3.29
N ASP A 154 -4.21 14.64 -2.33
CA ASP A 154 -3.52 15.88 -1.93
C ASP A 154 -2.26 16.05 -2.79
N HIS A 155 -2.31 16.92 -3.80
CA HIS A 155 -1.29 16.97 -4.85
C HIS A 155 -0.01 17.73 -4.47
N VAL A 156 -0.01 18.45 -3.35
CA VAL A 156 1.18 19.14 -2.81
C VAL A 156 1.66 18.54 -1.49
N ASN A 157 0.92 17.57 -0.93
CA ASN A 157 1.44 16.66 0.10
C ASN A 157 2.32 15.57 -0.53
N ASP A 158 3.50 15.38 0.06
CA ASP A 158 4.54 14.54 -0.51
C ASP A 158 5.44 13.96 0.59
N PHE A 159 4.82 13.36 1.61
CA PHE A 159 5.51 12.75 2.74
C PHE A 159 5.21 11.26 2.88
N CYS A 160 6.03 10.57 3.67
CA CYS A 160 5.71 9.25 4.19
C CYS A 160 6.18 9.10 5.63
N GLY A 161 5.25 8.72 6.51
CA GLY A 161 5.52 8.51 7.93
C GLY A 161 5.12 7.10 8.37
N LYS A 162 5.65 6.63 9.49
CA LYS A 162 5.32 5.32 10.06
C LYS A 162 4.41 5.49 11.27
N LEU A 163 3.26 4.81 11.25
CA LEU A 163 2.30 4.80 12.35
C LEU A 163 1.96 3.34 12.68
N THR A 164 2.12 2.93 13.95
CA THR A 164 1.77 1.59 14.44
C THR A 164 2.26 0.44 13.54
N GLY A 165 3.52 0.54 13.07
CA GLY A 165 4.13 -0.49 12.24
C GLY A 165 3.89 -0.36 10.73
N ILE A 166 2.98 0.50 10.28
CA ILE A 166 2.60 0.67 8.86
C ILE A 166 3.08 2.04 8.35
N HIS A 167 3.67 2.06 7.15
CA HIS A 167 4.02 3.31 6.49
C HIS A 167 2.83 3.90 5.74
N LEU A 168 2.48 5.15 6.02
CA LEU A 168 1.43 5.91 5.33
C LEU A 168 2.11 6.94 4.43
N CYS A 169 2.11 6.67 3.13
CA CYS A 169 2.85 7.44 2.12
C CYS A 169 1.91 8.15 1.14
N TYR A 170 2.20 9.42 0.82
CA TYR A 170 1.69 10.07 -0.38
C TYR A 170 2.54 9.69 -1.60
N ALA A 171 1.89 9.41 -2.73
CA ALA A 171 2.53 9.08 -4.00
C ALA A 171 3.10 10.30 -4.74
N GLY A 172 2.73 11.51 -4.31
CA GLY A 172 3.09 12.77 -4.92
C GLY A 172 2.17 13.17 -6.08
N GLY A 173 2.14 14.47 -6.40
CA GLY A 173 1.39 15.01 -7.53
C GLY A 173 2.08 14.70 -8.87
N PHE A 174 1.68 13.61 -9.53
CA PHE A 174 2.28 13.14 -10.78
C PHE A 174 1.76 13.86 -12.04
N GLY A 175 0.44 14.02 -12.17
CA GLY A 175 -0.19 14.47 -13.41
C GLY A 175 -0.22 15.99 -13.60
N TYR A 176 -0.07 16.45 -14.84
CA TYR A 176 -0.16 17.88 -15.20
C TYR A 176 -1.58 18.42 -15.32
N HIS A 177 -2.59 17.55 -15.46
CA HIS A 177 -4.00 17.94 -15.50
C HIS A 177 -4.63 18.16 -14.11
N ALA A 178 -3.82 18.14 -13.06
CA ALA A 178 -4.25 18.28 -11.68
C ALA A 178 -3.65 19.57 -11.08
N TYR A 179 -4.21 20.10 -9.98
CA TYR A 179 -3.60 21.26 -9.31
C TYR A 179 -2.19 20.95 -8.80
N GLY A 180 -1.41 21.99 -8.53
CA GLY A 180 -0.04 21.90 -8.05
C GLY A 180 0.41 23.23 -7.45
N LYS A 181 1.72 23.40 -7.24
CA LYS A 181 2.30 24.62 -6.69
C LYS A 181 3.40 25.13 -7.63
N ALA A 182 3.38 26.43 -7.92
CA ALA A 182 4.44 27.05 -8.73
C ALA A 182 5.82 26.82 -8.05
N GLY A 183 6.83 26.45 -8.83
CA GLY A 183 8.16 26.11 -8.30
C GLY A 183 8.24 24.74 -7.60
N TRP A 184 7.20 23.91 -7.67
CA TRP A 184 7.17 22.56 -7.09
C TRP A 184 7.05 21.52 -8.22
N SER A 185 8.15 20.83 -8.54
CA SER A 185 8.19 19.86 -9.66
C SER A 185 7.12 18.77 -9.55
N ARG A 186 6.63 18.21 -10.65
CA ARG A 186 5.84 16.96 -10.55
C ARG A 186 6.74 15.84 -10.04
N ARG A 187 6.14 14.74 -9.58
CA ARG A 187 6.91 13.60 -9.07
C ARG A 187 6.12 12.31 -9.06
N ALA A 188 6.85 11.21 -9.17
CA ALA A 188 6.34 9.87 -8.91
C ALA A 188 7.06 9.26 -7.72
N ARG A 189 6.33 8.57 -6.86
CA ARG A 189 6.91 7.65 -5.89
C ARG A 189 7.26 6.32 -6.57
N VAL A 190 8.49 5.89 -6.36
CA VAL A 190 8.97 4.56 -6.76
C VAL A 190 8.92 3.64 -5.56
N VAL A 191 8.43 2.41 -5.75
CA VAL A 191 8.46 1.34 -4.75
C VAL A 191 9.30 0.21 -5.32
N LEU A 192 10.38 -0.14 -4.62
CA LEU A 192 11.30 -1.20 -4.98
C LEU A 192 11.14 -2.34 -3.99
N VAL A 193 10.75 -3.50 -4.52
CA VAL A 193 10.69 -4.75 -3.77
C VAL A 193 11.88 -5.61 -4.20
N SER A 194 12.68 -6.04 -3.23
CA SER A 194 13.85 -6.89 -3.46
C SER A 194 13.60 -8.26 -2.85
N LEU A 195 13.87 -9.31 -3.63
CA LEU A 195 13.85 -10.70 -3.16
C LEU A 195 15.21 -11.08 -2.55
N ASP A 196 15.20 -12.03 -1.64
CA ASP A 196 16.43 -12.60 -1.09
C ASP A 196 17.00 -13.68 -2.01
N LYS A 197 18.27 -14.01 -1.77
CA LYS A 197 18.93 -15.17 -2.38
C LYS A 197 19.67 -15.96 -1.33
N THR A 198 19.62 -17.28 -1.46
CA THR A 198 20.52 -18.19 -0.74
C THR A 198 21.97 -18.01 -1.20
N GLU A 199 22.91 -18.58 -0.45
CA GLU A 199 24.34 -18.57 -0.79
C GLU A 199 24.63 -19.22 -2.15
N ASN A 200 23.87 -20.25 -2.54
CA ASN A 200 23.97 -20.90 -3.84
C ASN A 200 23.22 -20.16 -4.97
N GLY A 201 22.72 -18.95 -4.71
CA GLY A 201 22.12 -18.06 -5.71
C GLY A 201 20.66 -18.34 -6.06
N ARG A 202 19.98 -19.25 -5.34
CA ARG A 202 18.55 -19.53 -5.51
C ARG A 202 17.71 -18.39 -4.93
N TRP A 203 16.70 -17.96 -5.68
CA TRP A 203 15.78 -16.92 -5.22
C TRP A 203 14.87 -17.43 -4.11
N GLU A 204 14.64 -16.58 -3.12
CA GLU A 204 13.76 -16.81 -1.96
C GLU A 204 12.67 -15.71 -1.93
N ASP A 205 11.99 -15.53 -0.79
CA ASP A 205 10.92 -14.53 -0.65
C ASP A 205 11.42 -13.06 -0.59
N VAL A 206 10.49 -12.14 -0.32
CA VAL A 206 10.79 -10.71 -0.20
C VAL A 206 11.75 -10.45 0.96
N LYS A 207 12.89 -9.85 0.63
CA LYS A 207 13.90 -9.36 1.57
C LYS A 207 13.57 -7.99 2.13
N SER A 208 13.19 -7.06 1.26
CA SER A 208 12.95 -5.67 1.65
C SER A 208 12.06 -4.91 0.67
N ILE A 209 11.41 -3.87 1.19
CA ILE A 209 10.62 -2.90 0.45
C ILE A 209 11.20 -1.52 0.74
N LYS A 210 11.65 -0.83 -0.31
CA LYS A 210 12.18 0.54 -0.25
C LYS A 210 11.34 1.46 -1.11
N THR A 211 11.37 2.75 -0.81
CA THR A 211 10.73 3.76 -1.63
C THR A 211 11.58 5.02 -1.69
N TRP A 212 11.44 5.75 -2.78
CA TRP A 212 11.95 7.11 -2.97
C TRP A 212 11.02 7.82 -3.95
N LYS A 213 11.30 9.09 -4.24
CA LYS A 213 10.57 9.85 -5.25
C LYS A 213 11.49 10.26 -6.38
N ARG A 214 10.94 10.32 -7.59
CA ARG A 214 11.58 10.86 -8.78
C ARG A 214 10.88 12.17 -9.12
N LEU A 215 11.63 13.27 -9.09
CA LEU A 215 11.13 14.56 -9.53
C LEU A 215 11.03 14.59 -11.06
N ASP A 216 10.07 15.34 -11.57
CA ASP A 216 10.00 15.72 -12.97
C ASP A 216 10.84 16.98 -13.17
N ASP A 217 12.16 16.78 -13.11
CA ASP A 217 13.18 17.75 -13.47
C ASP A 217 14.08 17.14 -14.55
N GLN A 218 15.07 17.90 -15.03
CA GLN A 218 15.95 17.47 -16.12
C GLN A 218 16.71 16.16 -15.83
N ASN A 219 16.92 15.81 -14.55
CA ASN A 219 17.73 14.66 -14.13
C ASN A 219 16.91 13.52 -13.53
N LEU A 220 15.58 13.67 -13.49
CA LEU A 220 14.67 12.81 -12.75
C LEU A 220 15.18 12.59 -11.31
N THR A 221 15.52 13.68 -10.62
CA THR A 221 16.25 13.63 -9.34
C THR A 221 15.55 12.70 -8.34
N GLY A 222 16.34 11.79 -7.75
CA GLY A 222 15.88 10.89 -6.69
C GLY A 222 15.97 11.57 -5.33
N ILE A 223 14.87 11.62 -4.59
CA ILE A 223 14.82 12.21 -3.23
C ILE A 223 14.11 11.30 -2.23
N ASP A 224 14.34 11.55 -0.94
CA ASP A 224 13.60 10.97 0.17
C ASP A 224 13.54 9.43 0.16
N GLY A 225 14.70 8.83 -0.05
CA GLY A 225 14.87 7.37 0.00
C GLY A 225 14.68 6.84 1.42
N GLN A 226 13.82 5.83 1.59
CA GLN A 226 13.56 5.20 2.88
C GLN A 226 13.25 3.70 2.73
N VAL A 227 13.53 2.94 3.79
CA VAL A 227 13.14 1.52 3.91
C VAL A 227 11.76 1.46 4.57
N LEU A 228 10.78 0.85 3.90
CA LEU A 228 9.42 0.65 4.42
C LEU A 228 9.33 -0.64 5.23
N TRP A 229 10.04 -1.67 4.78
CA TRP A 229 10.04 -2.97 5.43
C TRP A 229 11.30 -3.73 5.05
N SER A 230 11.79 -4.55 5.98
CA SER A 230 12.86 -5.51 5.76
C SER A 230 12.60 -6.73 6.61
N LYS A 231 12.86 -7.91 6.04
CA LYS A 231 12.81 -9.17 6.78
C LYS A 231 13.82 -9.09 7.93
N SER A 232 13.35 -9.26 9.16
CA SER A 232 14.23 -9.34 10.32
C SER A 232 14.95 -10.70 10.29
N PHE A 233 16.28 -10.68 10.21
CA PHE A 233 17.06 -11.86 10.53
C PHE A 233 16.97 -12.03 12.05
N GLY A 234 16.39 -13.15 12.50
CA GLY A 234 16.26 -13.46 13.92
C GLY A 234 17.62 -13.59 14.60
N GLY A 235 18.21 -12.47 14.99
CA GLY A 235 19.20 -12.41 16.05
C GLY A 235 18.43 -12.29 17.35
N THR A 236 18.50 -13.33 18.18
CA THR A 236 18.00 -13.32 19.55
C THR A 236 18.64 -12.15 20.30
N LEU A 237 17.93 -11.03 20.45
CA LEU A 237 18.25 -10.07 21.50
C LEU A 237 17.77 -10.70 22.81
N LEU A 238 18.69 -11.39 23.49
CA LEU A 238 18.56 -11.65 24.91
C LEU A 238 18.54 -10.28 25.60
N VAL A 239 17.33 -9.78 25.87
CA VAL A 239 17.14 -8.73 26.86
C VAL A 239 17.11 -9.45 28.20
N THR A 240 18.26 -9.54 28.86
CA THR A 240 18.32 -9.80 30.30
C THR A 240 17.80 -8.57 31.03
N PHE A 241 16.77 -8.76 31.86
CA PHE A 241 16.27 -7.77 32.81
C PHE A 241 17.33 -7.38 33.84
#